data_AF-A0A7V7HY64-F1
#
_entry.id   AF-A0A7V7HY64-F1
#
_cell.length_a   1.000
_cell.length_b   1.000
_cell.length_c   1.000
_cell.angle_alpha   90.00
_cell.angle_beta   90.00
_cell.angle_gamma   90.00
#
_symmetry.space_group_name_H-M   'P 1'
#
loop_
_entity.id
_entity.type
_entity.pdbx_description
1 polymer ?
#
loop_
_entity_poly.entity_id
_entity_poly.type
_entity_poly.pdbx_seq_one_letter_code
_entity_poly.pdbx_strand_id
1 'polypeptide(L)'
;MIVYTVQTETAWKQFKKLGYLEGSKENIDPDFIYSYDWMVRVAKKRLPHYEGNYPIWVWEANNYPDRNAKAWGRENLKMVILTLDVPNKWVLWSDISYWCCAMTASSMYFHQTNKRTLKDWFTFMDEEYRLIFDFDYLLSHPDWYKGKEASLEKQGVIGKIPLSFVKKVRRFRAKEDKSINEIRSDNWDNRKENRIKKMNRKLRKRNDKQKKLQKRLIRN
;
A
#
# COMPACT_ATOMS: atom_id res chain seq x y z
N MET A 1 -21.69 9.85 10.32
CA MET A 1 -21.17 10.17 8.97
C MET A 1 -21.05 8.91 8.17
N ILE A 2 -21.30 9.01 6.86
CA ILE A 2 -21.22 7.85 5.98
C ILE A 2 -19.79 7.60 5.54
N VAL A 3 -19.32 6.38 5.72
CA VAL A 3 -18.05 5.89 5.19
C VAL A 3 -18.22 4.51 4.57
N TYR A 4 -17.26 4.10 3.75
CA TYR A 4 -17.24 2.78 3.11
C TYR A 4 -16.06 1.96 3.57
N THR A 5 -16.22 0.65 3.70
CA THR A 5 -15.08 -0.29 3.84
C THR A 5 -15.28 -1.49 2.93
N VAL A 6 -14.20 -2.05 2.42
CA VAL A 6 -14.19 -3.24 1.57
C VAL A 6 -13.66 -4.41 2.38
N GLN A 7 -14.42 -5.50 2.41
CA GLN A 7 -14.11 -6.69 3.20
C GLN A 7 -14.32 -7.96 2.37
N THR A 8 -13.72 -9.07 2.77
CA THR A 8 -14.04 -10.38 2.21
C THR A 8 -15.42 -10.84 2.67
N GLU A 9 -16.12 -11.65 1.88
CA GLU A 9 -17.39 -12.26 2.32
C GLU A 9 -17.20 -13.16 3.54
N THR A 10 -16.01 -13.74 3.74
CA THR A 10 -15.67 -14.51 4.94
C THR A 10 -15.60 -13.63 6.18
N ALA A 11 -14.90 -12.49 6.11
CA ALA A 11 -14.88 -11.50 7.19
C ALA A 11 -16.29 -10.98 7.49
N TRP A 12 -17.12 -10.73 6.47
CA TRP A 12 -18.52 -10.33 6.67
C TRP A 12 -19.36 -11.37 7.41
N LYS A 13 -19.19 -12.66 7.11
CA LYS A 13 -19.89 -13.73 7.82
C LYS A 13 -19.47 -13.80 9.29
N GLN A 14 -18.18 -13.65 9.56
CA GLN A 14 -17.66 -13.59 10.94
C GLN A 14 -18.18 -12.36 11.67
N PHE A 15 -18.14 -11.19 11.04
CA PHE A 15 -18.70 -9.94 11.56
C PHE A 15 -20.16 -10.13 11.99
N LYS A 16 -21.03 -10.66 11.12
CA LYS A 16 -22.44 -10.92 11.49
C LYS A 16 -22.59 -11.85 12.69
N LYS A 17 -21.72 -12.86 12.83
CA LYS A 17 -21.76 -13.82 13.94
C LYS A 17 -21.32 -13.18 15.26
N LEU A 18 -20.28 -12.35 15.22
CA LEU A 18 -19.69 -11.71 16.41
C LEU A 18 -20.41 -10.43 16.83
N GLY A 19 -21.13 -9.78 15.92
CA GLY A 19 -21.76 -8.48 16.15
C GLY A 19 -20.80 -7.29 16.02
N TYR A 20 -19.53 -7.53 15.69
CA TYR A 20 -18.52 -6.50 15.41
C TYR A 20 -17.48 -7.00 14.41
N LEU A 21 -16.84 -6.06 13.70
CA LEU A 21 -15.64 -6.29 12.89
C LEU A 21 -14.46 -5.69 13.62
N GLU A 22 -13.33 -6.40 13.59
CA GLU A 22 -12.09 -5.98 14.23
C GLU A 22 -10.94 -6.21 13.26
N GLY A 23 -10.04 -5.23 13.14
CA GLY A 23 -8.84 -5.39 12.32
C GLY A 23 -7.87 -6.37 12.96
N SER A 24 -7.22 -7.18 12.13
CA SER A 24 -6.34 -8.26 12.57
C SER A 24 -4.94 -8.08 11.99
N LYS A 25 -3.92 -8.28 12.84
CA LYS A 25 -2.51 -8.16 12.50
C LYS A 25 -2.09 -9.13 11.40
N GLU A 26 -2.71 -10.32 11.43
CA GLU A 26 -2.40 -11.45 10.58
C GLU A 26 -2.72 -11.20 9.10
N ASN A 27 -3.54 -10.18 8.81
CA ASN A 27 -3.89 -9.78 7.45
C ASN A 27 -3.01 -8.63 6.91
N ILE A 28 -2.00 -8.21 7.66
CA ILE A 28 -1.08 -7.14 7.27
C ILE A 28 0.18 -7.77 6.68
N ASP A 29 0.64 -7.23 5.56
CA ASP A 29 1.94 -7.61 4.99
C ASP A 29 3.06 -7.35 6.02
N PRO A 30 3.88 -8.37 6.36
CA PRO A 30 4.96 -8.22 7.34
C PRO A 30 5.88 -7.02 7.09
N ASP A 31 6.12 -6.64 5.84
CA ASP A 31 6.99 -5.51 5.49
C ASP A 31 6.43 -4.17 6.00
N PHE A 32 5.11 -4.07 6.11
CA PHE A 32 4.42 -2.84 6.49
C PHE A 32 4.08 -2.79 7.97
N ILE A 33 4.38 -3.82 8.75
CA ILE A 33 3.84 -3.95 10.10
C ILE A 33 4.20 -2.78 11.03
N TYR A 34 5.41 -2.24 10.90
CA TYR A 34 5.86 -1.15 11.78
C TYR A 34 5.15 0.18 11.50
N SER A 35 4.72 0.42 10.25
CA SER A 35 3.85 1.56 9.92
C SER A 35 2.44 1.38 10.50
N TYR A 36 1.92 0.15 10.49
CA TYR A 36 0.62 -0.15 11.10
C TYR A 36 0.67 -0.03 12.62
N ASP A 37 1.72 -0.53 13.27
CA ASP A 37 1.94 -0.37 14.71
C ASP A 37 2.01 1.12 15.10
N TRP A 38 2.67 1.93 14.25
CA TRP A 38 2.69 3.38 14.42
C TRP A 38 1.29 3.99 14.28
N MET A 39 0.52 3.60 13.26
CA MET A 39 -0.86 4.07 13.05
C MET A 39 -1.77 3.72 14.23
N VAL A 40 -1.68 2.49 14.78
CA VAL A 40 -2.39 2.07 16.00
C VAL A 40 -2.04 2.98 17.17
N ARG A 41 -0.75 3.27 17.37
CA ARG A 41 -0.27 4.15 18.44
C ARG A 41 -0.80 5.58 18.29
N VAL A 42 -0.84 6.12 17.07
CA VAL A 42 -1.40 7.45 16.79
C VAL A 42 -2.92 7.46 17.01
N ALA A 43 -3.63 6.46 16.49
CA ALA A 43 -5.08 6.32 16.66
C ALA A 43 -5.47 6.21 18.14
N LYS A 44 -4.75 5.41 18.94
CA LYS A 44 -4.97 5.30 20.38
C LYS A 44 -4.79 6.63 21.13
N LYS A 45 -3.90 7.51 20.65
CA LYS A 45 -3.70 8.85 21.25
C LYS A 45 -4.79 9.85 20.82
N ARG A 46 -5.25 9.78 19.57
CA ARG A 46 -6.11 10.80 18.97
C ARG A 46 -7.60 10.47 19.03
N LEU A 47 -7.98 9.19 19.11
CA LEU A 47 -9.36 8.75 19.07
C LEU A 47 -9.82 8.27 20.46
N PRO A 48 -10.89 8.85 21.02
CA PRO A 48 -11.31 8.56 22.40
C PRO A 48 -11.86 7.15 22.62
N HIS A 49 -12.27 6.45 21.56
CA HIS A 49 -12.92 5.13 21.63
C HIS A 49 -12.07 4.02 21.00
N TYR A 50 -10.79 4.27 20.76
CA TYR A 50 -9.92 3.31 20.08
C TYR A 50 -9.22 2.40 21.10
N GLU A 51 -9.56 1.11 21.07
CA GLU A 51 -9.09 0.13 22.07
C GLU A 51 -7.68 -0.41 21.76
N GLY A 52 -7.11 -0.04 20.60
CA GLY A 52 -5.80 -0.50 20.14
C GLY A 52 -5.85 -1.69 19.18
N ASN A 53 -7.03 -2.03 18.65
CA ASN A 53 -7.20 -3.02 17.58
C ASN A 53 -6.48 -2.54 16.31
N TYR A 54 -6.12 -3.44 15.41
CA TYR A 54 -5.49 -3.02 14.16
C TYR A 54 -6.46 -2.25 13.26
N PRO A 55 -5.95 -1.35 12.39
CA PRO A 55 -6.75 -0.50 11.52
C PRO A 55 -7.64 -1.29 10.55
N ILE A 56 -8.90 -0.88 10.46
CA ILE A 56 -9.81 -1.16 9.36
C ILE A 56 -9.87 0.10 8.48
N TRP A 57 -9.48 -0.05 7.22
CA TRP A 57 -9.52 1.05 6.25
C TRP A 57 -10.94 1.43 5.86
N VAL A 58 -11.19 2.74 5.83
CA VAL A 58 -12.44 3.35 5.38
C VAL A 58 -12.21 4.49 4.40
N TRP A 59 -13.17 4.69 3.50
CA TRP A 59 -13.19 5.79 2.52
C TRP A 59 -14.36 6.74 2.79
N GLU A 60 -14.19 8.02 2.45
CA GLU A 60 -15.22 9.05 2.58
C GLU A 60 -16.44 8.80 1.68
N ALA A 61 -17.56 9.45 1.99
CA ALA A 61 -18.83 9.28 1.26
C ALA A 61 -18.75 9.65 -0.24
N ASN A 62 -17.88 10.60 -0.60
CA ASN A 62 -17.62 11.01 -1.98
C ASN A 62 -16.60 10.10 -2.71
N ASN A 63 -15.94 9.17 -1.99
CA ASN A 63 -14.95 8.25 -2.54
C ASN A 63 -15.44 6.80 -2.42
N TYR A 64 -16.52 6.49 -3.14
CA TYR A 64 -17.09 5.14 -3.12
C TYR A 64 -16.12 4.14 -3.77
N PRO A 65 -15.76 3.01 -3.12
CA PRO A 65 -14.78 2.07 -3.64
C PRO A 65 -15.16 1.51 -5.03
N ASP A 66 -14.26 1.65 -6.01
CA ASP A 66 -14.45 1.09 -7.34
C ASP A 66 -14.33 -0.45 -7.31
N ARG A 67 -15.44 -1.14 -7.54
CA ARG A 67 -15.53 -2.61 -7.56
C ARG A 67 -14.66 -3.27 -8.63
N ASN A 68 -14.25 -2.52 -9.65
CA ASN A 68 -13.40 -3.02 -10.73
C ASN A 68 -11.91 -2.80 -10.46
N ALA A 69 -11.54 -2.09 -9.39
CA ALA A 69 -10.15 -1.95 -9.01
C ALA A 69 -9.51 -3.32 -8.77
N LYS A 70 -8.25 -3.43 -9.19
CA LYS A 70 -7.54 -4.72 -9.25
C LYS A 70 -6.82 -5.09 -7.95
N ALA A 71 -6.90 -4.23 -6.94
CA ALA A 71 -6.20 -4.36 -5.67
C ALA A 71 -7.03 -5.06 -4.57
N TRP A 72 -8.29 -5.41 -4.82
CA TRP A 72 -9.16 -5.98 -3.78
C TRP A 72 -8.83 -7.41 -3.38
N GLY A 73 -8.13 -8.15 -4.23
CA GLY A 73 -7.77 -9.54 -4.00
C GLY A 73 -7.71 -10.35 -5.29
N ARG A 74 -7.58 -11.67 -5.15
CA ARG A 74 -7.49 -12.60 -6.29
C ARG A 74 -8.75 -12.58 -7.14
N GLU A 75 -8.61 -12.94 -8.43
CA GLU A 75 -9.74 -12.97 -9.36
C GLU A 75 -10.90 -13.80 -8.79
N ASN A 76 -12.13 -13.28 -8.94
CA ASN A 76 -13.36 -13.93 -8.49
C ASN A 76 -13.55 -14.11 -6.99
N LEU A 77 -12.64 -13.61 -6.15
CA LEU A 77 -12.81 -13.59 -4.69
C LEU A 77 -14.10 -12.83 -4.34
N LYS A 78 -14.92 -13.41 -3.45
CA LYS A 78 -16.18 -12.80 -3.01
C LYS A 78 -15.89 -11.70 -2.00
N MET A 79 -16.28 -10.48 -2.36
CA MET A 79 -16.04 -9.27 -1.58
C MET A 79 -17.36 -8.57 -1.26
N VAL A 80 -17.33 -7.75 -0.21
CA VAL A 80 -18.42 -6.87 0.17
C VAL A 80 -17.93 -5.44 0.34
N ILE A 81 -18.75 -4.48 -0.08
CA ILE A 81 -18.63 -3.08 0.32
C ILE A 81 -19.69 -2.84 1.39
N LEU A 82 -19.25 -2.42 2.57
CA LEU A 82 -20.12 -2.01 3.66
C LEU A 82 -20.27 -0.49 3.62
N THR A 83 -21.51 -0.01 3.60
CA THR A 83 -21.82 1.39 3.92
C THR A 83 -22.07 1.47 5.41
N LEU A 84 -21.27 2.27 6.09
CA LEU A 84 -21.30 2.44 7.53
C LEU A 84 -21.76 3.86 7.86
N ASP A 85 -22.51 4.00 8.95
CA ASP A 85 -22.78 5.29 9.59
C ASP A 85 -22.09 5.31 10.95
N VAL A 86 -21.01 6.07 11.03
CA VAL A 86 -20.10 6.09 12.19
C VAL A 86 -19.97 7.50 12.76
N PRO A 87 -19.73 7.68 14.06
CA PRO A 87 -19.43 9.01 14.60
C PRO A 87 -18.11 9.55 14.03
N ASN A 88 -18.03 10.85 13.73
CA ASN A 88 -16.83 11.45 13.11
C ASN A 88 -15.56 11.18 13.94
N LYS A 89 -15.67 11.25 15.27
CA LYS A 89 -14.58 11.01 16.23
C LYS A 89 -14.08 9.56 16.31
N TRP A 90 -14.61 8.64 15.49
CA TRP A 90 -14.17 7.24 15.43
C TRP A 90 -13.19 6.98 14.29
N VAL A 91 -13.01 7.94 13.38
CA VAL A 91 -12.13 7.80 12.22
C VAL A 91 -10.92 8.71 12.39
N LEU A 92 -9.73 8.13 12.25
CA LEU A 92 -8.51 8.91 12.03
C LEU A 92 -8.28 9.00 10.53
N TRP A 93 -8.43 10.20 9.98
CA TRP A 93 -8.20 10.47 8.56
C TRP A 93 -6.74 10.79 8.30
N SER A 94 -6.22 10.26 7.19
CA SER A 94 -4.83 10.40 6.73
C SER A 94 -4.79 10.61 5.21
N ASP A 95 -3.79 11.32 4.72
CA ASP A 95 -3.49 11.37 3.28
C ASP A 95 -2.96 10.02 2.76
N ILE A 96 -3.46 9.58 1.62
CA ILE A 96 -3.10 8.27 1.04
C ILE A 96 -1.66 8.24 0.52
N SER A 97 -1.18 9.34 -0.06
CA SER A 97 0.13 9.39 -0.70
C SER A 97 1.23 9.35 0.36
N TYR A 98 1.07 10.13 1.43
CA TYR A 98 1.95 10.10 2.58
C TYR A 98 1.92 8.75 3.32
N TRP A 99 0.75 8.09 3.38
CA TRP A 99 0.68 6.74 3.95
C TRP A 99 1.55 5.74 3.16
N CYS A 100 1.51 5.79 1.83
CA CYS A 100 2.37 4.95 0.99
C CYS A 100 3.87 5.18 1.28
N CYS A 101 4.27 6.43 1.53
CA CYS A 101 5.63 6.75 1.96
C CYS A 101 5.95 6.15 3.34
N ALA A 102 5.05 6.25 4.31
CA ALA A 102 5.19 5.64 5.64
C ALA A 102 5.34 4.10 5.56
N MET A 103 4.57 3.45 4.68
CA MET A 103 4.70 2.00 4.45
C MET A 103 6.06 1.64 3.84
N THR A 104 6.56 2.46 2.91
CA THR A 104 7.88 2.25 2.30
C THR A 104 8.99 2.37 3.34
N ALA A 105 8.92 3.35 4.23
CA ALA A 105 9.85 3.47 5.35
C ALA A 105 9.78 2.25 6.29
N SER A 106 8.58 1.72 6.56
CA SER A 106 8.41 0.49 7.33
C SER A 106 9.10 -0.70 6.66
N SER A 107 8.94 -0.89 5.36
CA SER A 107 9.60 -1.98 4.62
C SER A 107 11.12 -1.85 4.68
N MET A 108 11.64 -0.63 4.49
CA MET A 108 13.07 -0.36 4.63
C MET A 108 13.59 -0.70 6.04
N TYR A 109 12.87 -0.27 7.09
CA TYR A 109 13.21 -0.59 8.47
C TYR A 109 13.10 -2.10 8.75
N PHE A 110 12.11 -2.79 8.17
CA PHE A 110 11.91 -4.22 8.31
C PHE A 110 13.11 -5.02 7.77
N HIS A 111 13.73 -4.58 6.67
CA HIS A 111 14.88 -5.27 6.06
C HIS A 111 16.26 -4.75 6.51
N GLN A 112 16.34 -3.74 7.36
CA GLN A 112 17.63 -3.27 7.90
C GLN A 112 18.28 -4.32 8.80
N THR A 113 19.61 -4.49 8.67
CA THR A 113 20.41 -5.39 9.51
C THR A 113 20.70 -4.79 10.89
N ASN A 114 21.07 -3.50 10.93
CA ASN A 114 21.34 -2.75 12.16
C ASN A 114 20.16 -1.85 12.51
N LYS A 115 19.03 -2.46 12.88
CA LYS A 115 17.80 -1.72 13.20
C LYS A 115 18.02 -0.85 14.42
N ARG A 116 17.51 0.38 14.35
CA ARG A 116 17.32 1.23 15.54
C ARG A 116 16.32 0.56 16.50
N THR A 117 16.20 1.07 17.72
CA THR A 117 15.16 0.56 18.62
C THR A 117 13.77 0.93 18.12
N LEU A 118 12.73 0.19 18.53
CA LEU A 118 11.35 0.53 18.19
C LEU A 118 10.93 1.92 18.68
N LYS A 119 11.49 2.36 19.81
CA LYS A 119 11.25 3.70 20.34
C LYS A 119 11.80 4.76 19.38
N ASP A 120 13.02 4.58 18.88
CA ASP A 120 13.65 5.51 17.93
C ASP A 120 12.91 5.51 16.60
N TRP A 121 12.48 4.33 16.13
CA TRP A 121 11.64 4.19 14.95
C TRP A 121 10.33 4.99 15.09
N PHE A 122 9.61 4.83 16.19
CA PHE A 122 8.36 5.58 16.39
C PHE A 122 8.58 7.08 16.57
N THR A 123 9.73 7.49 17.10
CA THR A 123 10.12 8.91 17.20
C THR A 123 10.33 9.48 15.80
N PHE A 124 11.11 8.79 14.96
CA PHE A 124 11.28 9.14 13.55
C PHE A 124 9.93 9.23 12.82
N MET A 125 9.03 8.27 13.02
CA MET A 125 7.73 8.30 12.38
C MET A 125 6.85 9.49 12.83
N ASP A 126 6.93 9.87 14.11
CA ASP A 126 6.24 11.06 14.63
C ASP A 126 6.83 12.37 14.09
N GLU A 127 8.12 12.40 13.78
CA GLU A 127 8.79 13.59 13.23
C GLU A 127 8.50 13.74 11.74
N GLU A 128 8.71 12.69 10.96
CA GLU A 128 8.64 12.73 9.50
C GLU A 128 7.20 12.67 8.96
N TYR A 129 6.35 11.84 9.57
CA TYR A 129 5.05 11.50 9.00
C TYR A 129 3.86 12.12 9.73
N ARG A 130 4.06 12.94 10.78
CA ARG A 130 2.92 13.56 11.51
C ARG A 130 1.99 14.39 10.64
N LEU A 131 2.52 14.99 9.56
CA LEU A 131 1.79 15.89 8.67
C LEU A 131 0.74 15.17 7.83
N ILE A 132 0.80 13.83 7.74
CA ILE A 132 -0.21 13.01 7.06
C ILE A 132 -1.64 13.25 7.57
N PHE A 133 -1.77 13.73 8.81
CA PHE A 133 -3.05 13.96 9.47
C PHE A 133 -3.47 15.45 9.48
N ASP A 134 -2.64 16.36 8.98
CA ASP A 134 -2.85 17.81 9.02
C ASP A 134 -3.27 18.32 7.64
N PHE A 135 -4.57 18.15 7.31
CA PHE A 135 -5.08 18.50 5.99
C PHE A 135 -5.01 20.01 5.70
N ASP A 136 -5.11 20.87 6.72
CA ASP A 136 -5.02 22.32 6.53
C ASP A 136 -3.59 22.71 6.13
N TYR A 137 -2.58 22.13 6.77
CA TYR A 137 -1.19 22.27 6.34
C TYR A 137 -0.99 21.70 4.93
N LEU A 138 -1.44 20.48 4.66
CA LEU A 138 -1.29 19.82 3.36
C LEU A 138 -1.86 20.67 2.21
N LEU A 139 -3.06 21.23 2.41
CA LEU A 139 -3.76 22.07 1.42
C LEU A 139 -3.12 23.45 1.24
N SER A 140 -2.48 23.99 2.28
CA SER A 140 -1.83 25.31 2.20
C SER A 140 -0.37 25.26 1.72
N HIS A 141 0.26 24.09 1.74
CA HIS A 141 1.67 23.94 1.38
C HIS A 141 1.94 24.14 -0.12
N PRO A 142 2.88 25.02 -0.51
CA PRO A 142 3.08 25.44 -1.90
C PRO A 142 3.48 24.29 -2.84
N ASP A 143 4.26 23.32 -2.34
CA ASP A 143 4.78 22.22 -3.16
C ASP A 143 3.85 21.01 -3.23
N TRP A 144 2.79 20.98 -2.40
CA TRP A 144 1.94 19.80 -2.24
C TRP A 144 0.58 20.02 -2.88
N TYR A 145 -0.44 20.45 -2.11
CA TYR A 145 -1.82 20.51 -2.58
C TYR A 145 -2.35 21.94 -2.80
N LYS A 146 -1.55 22.99 -2.59
CA LYS A 146 -1.99 24.37 -2.85
C LYS A 146 -2.37 24.54 -4.33
N GLY A 147 -3.64 24.85 -4.60
CA GLY A 147 -4.19 24.96 -5.95
C GLY A 147 -4.40 23.60 -6.66
N LYS A 148 -4.30 22.49 -5.92
CA LYS A 148 -4.53 21.11 -6.37
C LYS A 148 -5.38 20.35 -5.35
N GLU A 149 -6.34 21.03 -4.73
CA GLU A 149 -7.16 20.49 -3.65
C GLU A 149 -7.90 19.21 -4.09
N ALA A 150 -8.29 19.15 -5.36
CA ALA A 150 -8.93 17.99 -5.97
C ALA A 150 -8.04 16.73 -6.06
N SER A 151 -6.71 16.87 -5.97
CA SER A 151 -5.79 15.72 -5.96
C SER A 151 -5.48 15.19 -4.57
N LEU A 152 -5.98 15.83 -3.50
CA LEU A 152 -5.83 15.34 -2.14
C LEU A 152 -6.78 14.16 -1.95
N GLU A 153 -6.21 12.98 -1.68
CA GLU A 153 -6.97 11.76 -1.48
C GLU A 153 -6.89 11.33 -0.02
N LYS A 154 -8.06 11.27 0.63
CA LYS A 154 -8.17 10.85 2.02
C LYS A 154 -8.51 9.37 2.14
N GLN A 155 -7.91 8.75 3.14
CA GLN A 155 -8.32 7.46 3.66
C GLN A 155 -8.39 7.53 5.19
N GLY A 156 -9.27 6.74 5.77
CA GLY A 156 -9.49 6.73 7.22
C GLY A 156 -9.19 5.36 7.81
N VAL A 157 -8.92 5.34 9.11
CA VAL A 157 -8.83 4.12 9.89
C VAL A 157 -9.83 4.13 11.05
N ILE A 158 -10.45 2.97 11.28
CA ILE A 158 -11.29 2.67 12.44
C ILE A 158 -10.74 1.39 13.09
N GLY A 159 -10.86 1.25 14.42
CA GLY A 159 -10.45 0.03 15.12
C GLY A 159 -11.51 -1.06 15.02
N LYS A 160 -12.46 -1.03 15.96
CA LYS A 160 -13.58 -1.97 16.03
C LYS A 160 -14.87 -1.34 15.53
N ILE A 161 -15.61 -2.04 14.66
CA ILE A 161 -16.85 -1.54 14.04
C ILE A 161 -18.02 -2.40 14.51
N PRO A 162 -18.94 -1.86 15.34
CA PRO A 162 -20.19 -2.54 15.70
C PRO A 162 -21.08 -2.80 14.49
N LEU A 163 -21.81 -3.92 14.51
CA LEU A 163 -22.74 -4.29 13.43
C LEU A 163 -23.87 -3.27 13.26
N SER A 164 -24.24 -2.58 14.35
CA SER A 164 -25.25 -1.51 14.36
C SER A 164 -24.88 -0.31 13.47
N PHE A 165 -23.61 -0.14 13.12
CA PHE A 165 -23.18 0.93 12.20
C PHE A 165 -23.41 0.57 10.73
N VAL A 166 -23.68 -0.69 10.39
CA VAL A 166 -23.88 -1.11 9.00
C VAL A 166 -25.26 -0.66 8.51
N LYS A 167 -25.27 0.19 7.46
CA LYS A 167 -26.49 0.67 6.80
C LYS A 167 -26.82 -0.11 5.52
N LYS A 168 -25.79 -0.53 4.78
CA LYS A 168 -25.96 -1.24 3.52
C LYS A 168 -24.79 -2.18 3.25
N VAL A 169 -25.08 -3.29 2.59
CA VAL A 169 -24.09 -4.26 2.13
C VAL A 169 -24.26 -4.46 0.63
N ARG A 170 -23.17 -4.31 -0.12
CA ARG A 170 -23.14 -4.56 -1.58
C ARG A 170 -22.09 -5.61 -1.87
N ARG A 171 -22.47 -6.69 -2.56
CA ARG A 171 -21.58 -7.79 -2.92
C ARG A 171 -20.97 -7.58 -4.30
N PHE A 172 -19.74 -8.01 -4.47
CA PHE A 172 -19.07 -8.03 -5.77
C PHE A 172 -18.00 -9.13 -5.82
N ARG A 173 -17.38 -9.28 -6.99
CA ARG A 173 -16.26 -10.19 -7.21
C ARG A 173 -15.02 -9.39 -7.57
N ALA A 174 -13.92 -9.64 -6.88
CA ALA A 174 -12.65 -8.96 -7.13
C ALA A 174 -12.16 -9.26 -8.55
N LYS A 175 -11.45 -8.27 -9.11
CA LYS A 175 -10.73 -8.36 -10.38
C LYS A 175 -9.24 -8.47 -10.04
N GLU A 176 -8.52 -9.30 -10.78
CA GLU A 176 -7.08 -9.44 -10.63
C GLU A 176 -6.35 -8.51 -11.58
N ASP A 177 -5.20 -8.00 -11.15
CA ASP A 177 -4.29 -7.32 -12.06
C ASP A 177 -3.46 -8.33 -12.87
N LYS A 178 -3.93 -8.65 -14.08
CA LYS A 178 -3.18 -9.51 -15.01
C LYS A 178 -1.92 -8.83 -15.58
N SER A 179 -1.76 -7.51 -15.41
CA SER A 179 -0.61 -6.77 -15.97
C SER A 179 0.73 -7.14 -15.30
N ILE A 180 0.71 -7.52 -14.01
CA ILE A 180 1.93 -7.92 -13.29
C ILE A 180 2.45 -9.28 -13.81
N ASN A 181 1.54 -10.18 -14.16
CA ASN A 181 1.86 -11.48 -14.77
C ASN A 181 2.34 -11.33 -16.23
N GLU A 182 2.08 -10.20 -16.89
CA GLU A 182 2.59 -9.91 -18.24
C GLU A 182 4.02 -9.33 -18.22
N ILE A 183 4.41 -8.59 -17.16
CA ILE A 183 5.72 -7.90 -17.10
C ILE A 183 6.86 -8.84 -16.72
N ARG A 184 6.61 -9.81 -15.83
CA ARG A 184 7.54 -10.90 -15.53
C ARG A 184 7.01 -12.20 -16.13
N SER A 185 7.16 -12.37 -17.44
CA SER A 185 7.04 -13.72 -17.98
C SER A 185 8.15 -14.59 -17.38
N ASP A 186 7.86 -15.87 -17.11
CA ASP A 186 8.82 -16.88 -16.64
C ASP A 186 10.09 -17.00 -17.52
N ASN A 187 10.09 -16.33 -18.68
CA ASN A 187 11.18 -16.28 -19.64
C ASN A 187 12.01 -14.99 -19.58
N TRP A 188 11.77 -14.08 -18.63
CA TRP A 188 12.50 -12.81 -18.53
C TRP A 188 14.00 -13.03 -18.28
N ASP A 189 14.34 -13.92 -17.35
CA ASP A 189 15.74 -14.28 -17.06
C ASP A 189 16.40 -14.93 -18.28
N ASN A 190 15.71 -15.85 -18.96
CA ASN A 190 16.18 -16.45 -20.20
C ASN A 190 16.40 -15.42 -21.33
N ARG A 191 15.51 -14.44 -21.48
CA ARG A 191 15.64 -13.36 -22.47
C ARG A 191 16.81 -12.42 -22.13
N LYS A 192 16.99 -12.09 -20.85
CA LYS A 192 18.11 -11.28 -20.36
C LYS A 192 19.44 -11.99 -20.60
N GLU A 193 19.54 -13.27 -20.26
CA GLU A 193 20.73 -14.09 -20.48
C GLU A 193 21.06 -14.22 -21.98
N ASN A 194 20.06 -14.45 -22.83
CA ASN A 194 20.24 -14.53 -24.29
C ASN A 194 20.72 -13.19 -24.89
N ARG A 195 20.24 -12.05 -24.38
CA ARG A 195 20.73 -10.72 -24.79
C ARG A 195 22.20 -10.54 -24.44
N ILE A 196 22.60 -10.91 -23.22
CA ILE A 196 24.00 -10.85 -22.76
C ILE A 196 24.90 -11.75 -23.63
N LYS A 197 24.49 -13.00 -23.88
CA LYS A 197 25.22 -13.93 -24.77
C LYS A 197 25.41 -13.36 -26.18
N LYS A 198 24.36 -12.76 -26.76
CA LYS A 198 24.42 -12.13 -28.10
C LYS A 198 25.37 -10.93 -28.13
N MET A 199 25.39 -10.12 -27.08
CA MET A 199 26.30 -8.99 -26.93
C MET A 199 27.76 -9.45 -26.85
N ASN A 200 28.05 -10.43 -25.98
CA ASN A 200 29.39 -10.99 -25.83
C ASN A 200 29.91 -11.62 -27.12
N ARG A 201 29.04 -12.29 -27.90
CA ARG A 201 29.40 -12.82 -29.22
C ARG A 201 29.79 -11.71 -30.21
N LYS A 202 29.07 -10.58 -30.22
CA LYS A 202 29.42 -9.43 -31.07
C LYS A 202 30.76 -8.82 -30.67
N LEU A 203 31.00 -8.70 -29.36
CA LEU A 203 32.25 -8.16 -28.82
C LEU A 203 33.46 -9.03 -29.22
N ARG A 204 33.35 -10.35 -29.05
CA ARG A 204 34.39 -11.31 -29.48
C ARG A 204 34.72 -11.17 -30.97
N LYS A 205 33.69 -11.13 -31.83
CA LYS A 205 33.89 -10.96 -33.28
C LYS A 205 34.57 -9.63 -33.64
N ARG A 206 34.28 -8.54 -32.92
CA ARG A 206 34.97 -7.25 -33.12
C ARG A 206 36.44 -7.34 -32.71
N ASN A 207 36.72 -7.93 -31.54
CA ASN A 207 38.08 -8.10 -31.05
C ASN A 207 38.91 -9.00 -31.98
N ASP A 208 38.34 -10.07 -32.50
CA ASP A 208 39.01 -10.94 -33.47
C ASP A 208 39.31 -10.22 -34.78
N LYS A 209 38.40 -9.37 -35.25
CA LYS A 209 38.61 -8.53 -36.45
C LYS A 209 39.74 -7.52 -36.22
N GLN A 210 39.78 -6.86 -35.06
CA GLN A 210 40.87 -5.95 -34.68
C GLN A 210 42.22 -6.67 -34.59
N LYS A 211 42.28 -7.84 -33.94
CA LYS A 211 43.50 -8.66 -33.87
C LYS A 211 44.01 -9.07 -35.26
N LYS A 212 43.11 -9.43 -36.18
CA LYS A 212 43.47 -9.74 -37.58
C LYS A 212 44.01 -8.51 -38.32
N LEU A 213 43.45 -7.32 -38.09
CA LEU A 213 43.94 -6.07 -38.69
C LEU A 213 45.32 -5.69 -38.14
N GLN A 214 45.52 -5.76 -36.81
CA GLN A 214 46.83 -5.50 -36.20
C GLN A 214 47.91 -6.46 -36.71
N LYS A 215 47.60 -7.76 -36.85
CA LYS A 215 48.53 -8.75 -37.43
C LYS A 215 48.89 -8.47 -38.89
N ARG A 216 48.01 -7.82 -39.66
CA ARG A 216 48.29 -7.41 -41.05
C ARG A 216 49.16 -6.16 -41.09
N LEU A 217 48.95 -5.22 -40.18
CA LEU A 217 49.74 -3.98 -40.07
C LEU A 217 51.17 -4.23 -39.59
N ILE A 218 51.42 -5.28 -38.82
CA ILE A 218 52.78 -5.66 -38.33
C ILE A 218 53.58 -6.46 -39.39
N ARG A 219 52.93 -6.94 -40.45
CA ARG A 219 53.56 -7.76 -41.52
C ARG A 219 53.91 -6.95 -42.78
N ASN A 220 53.57 -5.66 -42.83
CA ASN A 220 54.03 -4.69 -43.80
C ASN A 220 55.05 -3.77 -43.14
#